data_AF-A0A1M7L7R4-F1
#
_entry.id   AF-A0A1M7L7R4-F1
#
_cell.length_a   1.000
_cell.length_b   1.000
_cell.length_c   1.000
_cell.angle_alpha   90.00
_cell.angle_beta   90.00
_cell.angle_gamma   90.00
#
_symmetry.space_group_name_H-M   'P 1'
#
loop_
_entity.id
_entity.type
_entity.pdbx_description
1 polymer ?
#
loop_
_entity_poly.entity_id
_entity_poly.type
_entity_poly.pdbx_seq_one_letter_code
_entity_poly.pdbx_strand_id
1 'polypeptide(L)'
;MPVAHHFPIEIPGIGKETVVTILLLLILCFLAGVFMKSKPAQQFKNWLETKILVHIPGYSYLRALSTDKLNSQDQSWRPASVLIDGNEVICFVVDETENYYSLFFPGAPTPTSGTVSARLKGDVRLLPISVSETFMIIRQLGVGAAAVLENLDRQQPLAK
;
A
#
# COMPACT_ATOMS: atom_id res chain seq x y z
N MET A 1 23.79 62.26 -10.86
CA MET A 1 24.01 61.28 -11.94
C MET A 1 23.41 59.93 -11.53
N PRO A 2 22.95 59.15 -12.51
CA PRO A 2 21.86 58.20 -12.40
C PRO A 2 22.29 56.78 -11.99
N VAL A 3 21.27 55.99 -11.69
CA VAL A 3 21.23 54.55 -11.44
C VAL A 3 21.69 53.76 -12.69
N ALA A 4 22.39 52.64 -12.49
CA ALA A 4 22.97 51.68 -13.46
C ALA A 4 24.35 52.09 -14.04
N HIS A 5 25.42 51.34 -13.81
CA HIS A 5 25.60 49.99 -14.33
C HIS A 5 26.09 49.00 -13.26
N HIS A 6 25.15 48.20 -12.75
CA HIS A 6 25.38 46.98 -11.99
C HIS A 6 25.91 45.87 -12.89
N PHE A 7 26.95 45.16 -12.46
CA PHE A 7 26.93 43.70 -12.23
C PHE A 7 28.20 43.29 -11.45
N PRO A 8 28.20 43.41 -10.11
CA PRO A 8 29.22 42.80 -9.28
C PRO A 8 28.75 41.39 -8.94
N ILE A 9 29.16 40.39 -9.72
CA ILE A 9 29.07 38.98 -9.29
C ILE A 9 30.41 38.31 -9.60
N GLU A 10 31.48 38.86 -9.04
CA GLU A 10 32.66 38.06 -8.76
C GLU A 10 32.43 37.50 -7.35
N ILE A 11 31.94 36.26 -7.25
CA ILE A 11 31.87 35.54 -5.97
C ILE A 11 33.32 35.17 -5.63
N PRO A 12 33.97 35.85 -4.68
CA PRO A 12 35.35 35.57 -4.34
C PRO A 12 35.37 34.31 -3.48
N GLY A 13 35.90 33.21 -4.01
CA GLY A 13 36.09 31.98 -3.22
C GLY A 13 35.69 30.67 -3.92
N ILE A 14 35.14 30.71 -5.13
CA ILE A 14 34.87 29.49 -5.90
C ILE A 14 36.09 29.17 -6.77
N GLY A 15 37.04 28.44 -6.20
CA GLY A 15 38.14 27.86 -6.98
C GLY A 15 37.59 26.94 -8.07
N LYS A 16 38.32 26.77 -9.19
CA LYS A 16 37.95 25.83 -10.26
C LYS A 16 37.66 24.42 -9.72
N GLU A 17 38.34 24.05 -8.64
CA GLU A 17 38.18 22.81 -7.87
C GLU A 17 36.79 22.66 -7.23
N THR A 18 36.21 23.75 -6.72
CA THR A 18 34.87 23.76 -6.11
C THR A 18 33.79 23.51 -7.18
N VAL A 19 33.94 24.13 -8.36
CA VAL A 19 33.04 23.90 -9.50
C VAL A 19 33.10 22.44 -9.94
N VAL A 20 34.30 21.86 -10.03
CA VAL A 20 34.47 20.43 -10.39
C VAL A 20 33.82 19.53 -9.35
N THR A 21 33.96 19.83 -8.06
CA THR A 21 33.36 19.02 -6.98
C THR A 21 31.83 19.08 -7.02
N ILE A 22 31.26 20.28 -7.20
CA ILE A 22 29.81 20.45 -7.33
C ILE A 22 29.29 19.72 -8.58
N LEU A 23 30.00 19.81 -9.71
CA LEU A 23 29.65 19.10 -10.93
C LEU A 23 29.66 17.58 -10.71
N LEU A 24 30.69 17.05 -10.04
CA LEU A 24 30.80 15.63 -9.71
C LEU A 24 29.64 15.17 -8.80
N LEU A 25 29.29 15.98 -7.79
CA LEU A 25 28.17 15.72 -6.90
C LEU A 25 26.84 15.71 -7.67
N LEU A 26 26.63 16.67 -8.57
CA LEU A 26 25.44 16.74 -9.41
C LEU A 26 25.34 15.53 -10.34
N ILE A 27 26.45 15.12 -10.96
CA ILE A 27 26.50 13.91 -11.80
C ILE A 27 26.20 12.67 -10.97
N LEU A 28 26.77 12.53 -9.77
CA LEU A 28 26.50 11.41 -8.87
C LEU A 28 25.02 11.36 -8.49
N CYS A 29 24.44 12.51 -8.11
CA CYS A 29 23.03 12.62 -7.74
C CYS A 29 22.11 12.33 -8.94
N PHE A 30 22.50 12.77 -10.13
CA PHE A 30 21.78 12.50 -11.37
C PHE A 30 21.81 11.02 -11.73
N LEU A 31 22.99 10.38 -11.65
CA LEU A 31 23.14 8.94 -11.87
C LEU A 31 22.33 8.14 -10.86
N ALA A 32 22.37 8.50 -9.57
CA ALA A 32 21.53 7.89 -8.55
C ALA A 32 20.04 8.03 -8.85
N GLY A 33 19.59 9.23 -9.27
CA GLY A 33 18.21 9.48 -9.65
C GLY A 33 17.75 8.69 -10.88
N VAL A 34 18.61 8.56 -11.90
CA VAL A 34 18.36 7.72 -13.08
C VAL A 34 18.36 6.23 -12.72
N PHE A 35 19.22 5.81 -11.79
CA PHE A 35 19.23 4.45 -11.23
C PHE A 35 17.91 4.13 -10.51
N MET A 36 17.35 5.07 -9.74
CA MET A 36 16.04 4.89 -9.12
C MET A 36 14.90 4.75 -10.13
N LYS A 37 15.06 5.30 -11.34
CA LYS A 37 14.08 5.24 -12.42
C LYS A 37 14.17 3.98 -13.29
N SER A 38 15.16 3.12 -13.08
CA SER A 38 15.41 1.93 -13.91
C SER A 38 14.99 0.64 -13.19
N LYS A 39 14.65 -0.40 -13.99
CA LYS A 39 14.15 -1.73 -13.55
C LYS A 39 14.86 -2.38 -12.33
N PRO A 40 16.17 -2.22 -12.08
CA PRO A 40 16.79 -2.73 -10.84
C PRO A 40 16.28 -2.05 -9.56
N ALA A 41 15.72 -0.83 -9.62
CA ALA A 41 15.13 -0.17 -8.47
C ALA A 41 13.90 -0.92 -7.94
N GLN A 42 13.11 -1.51 -8.84
CA GLN A 42 11.94 -2.30 -8.47
C GLN A 42 12.35 -3.64 -7.86
N GLN A 43 13.44 -4.24 -8.33
CA GLN A 43 14.03 -5.43 -7.72
C GLN A 43 14.66 -5.13 -6.34
N PHE A 44 15.31 -3.98 -6.19
CA PHE A 44 15.86 -3.53 -4.90
C PHE A 44 14.74 -3.24 -3.90
N LYS A 45 13.67 -2.56 -4.33
CA LYS A 45 12.46 -2.34 -3.52
C LYS A 45 11.83 -3.67 -3.09
N ASN A 46 11.65 -4.61 -4.02
CA ASN A 46 11.13 -5.95 -3.71
C ASN A 46 12.05 -6.71 -2.75
N TRP A 47 13.37 -6.59 -2.90
CA TRP A 47 14.35 -7.21 -1.99
C TRP A 47 14.29 -6.61 -0.58
N LEU A 48 14.13 -5.29 -0.48
CA LEU A 48 13.93 -4.58 0.79
C LEU A 48 12.59 -4.96 1.45
N GLU A 49 11.52 -5.00 0.66
CA GLU A 49 10.19 -5.45 1.07
C GLU A 49 10.26 -6.85 1.67
N THR A 50 10.89 -7.79 0.95
CA THR A 50 10.90 -9.22 1.33
C THR A 50 11.86 -9.55 2.48
N LYS A 51 13.01 -8.87 2.60
CA LYS A 51 14.01 -9.20 3.64
C LYS A 51 13.96 -8.34 4.90
N ILE A 52 13.53 -7.08 4.82
CA ILE A 52 13.66 -6.10 5.92
C ILE A 52 12.28 -5.62 6.38
N LEU A 53 11.36 -5.41 5.45
CA LEU A 53 10.08 -4.73 5.71
C LEU A 53 8.98 -5.67 6.23
N VAL A 54 9.05 -6.98 5.97
CA VAL A 54 8.19 -7.99 6.63
C VAL A 54 8.44 -8.05 8.14
N HIS A 55 9.62 -7.61 8.61
CA HIS A 55 9.99 -7.62 10.03
C HIS A 55 9.53 -6.37 10.81
N ILE A 56 8.95 -5.35 10.15
CA ILE A 56 8.46 -4.15 10.84
C ILE A 56 6.96 -4.31 11.14
N PRO A 57 6.58 -4.48 12.43
CA PRO A 57 5.16 -4.53 12.81
C PRO A 57 4.47 -3.23 12.39
N GLY A 58 3.40 -3.34 11.58
CA GLY A 58 2.64 -2.18 11.10
C GLY A 58 2.99 -1.69 9.69
N TYR A 59 4.02 -2.22 9.03
CA TYR A 59 4.29 -1.88 7.62
C TYR A 59 3.17 -2.36 6.67
N SER A 60 2.57 -3.52 6.95
CA SER A 60 1.40 -4.02 6.19
C SER A 60 0.21 -3.05 6.27
N TYR A 61 0.02 -2.39 7.41
CA TYR A 61 -1.00 -1.37 7.59
C TYR A 61 -0.70 -0.09 6.79
N LEU A 62 0.55 0.39 6.82
CA LEU A 62 0.98 1.52 5.99
C LEU A 62 0.89 1.22 4.50
N ARG A 63 1.26 0.00 4.08
CA ARG A 63 1.13 -0.47 2.70
C ARG A 63 -0.34 -0.49 2.28
N ALA A 64 -1.22 -1.04 3.12
CA ALA A 64 -2.66 -1.03 2.86
C ALA A 64 -3.22 0.39 2.68
N LEU A 65 -2.85 1.33 3.56
CA LEU A 65 -3.22 2.74 3.43
C LEU A 65 -2.69 3.40 2.15
N SER A 66 -1.49 3.01 1.72
CA SER A 66 -0.86 3.50 0.49
C SER A 66 -1.59 3.00 -0.75
N THR A 67 -1.95 1.71 -0.76
CA THR A 67 -2.65 1.08 -1.88
C THR A 67 -4.10 1.55 -1.99
N ASP A 68 -4.78 1.83 -0.88
CA ASP A 68 -6.18 2.33 -0.88
C ASP A 68 -6.33 3.68 -1.62
N LYS A 69 -5.28 4.52 -1.60
CA LYS A 69 -5.28 5.83 -2.28
C LYS A 69 -4.73 5.79 -3.70
N LEU A 70 -4.09 4.69 -4.10
CA LEU A 70 -3.42 4.55 -5.39
C LEU A 70 -4.12 3.45 -6.21
N ASN A 71 -5.32 3.76 -6.69
CA ASN A 71 -5.99 2.91 -7.68
C ASN A 71 -5.16 2.88 -8.97
N SER A 72 -4.35 1.84 -9.12
CA SER A 72 -3.76 1.45 -10.40
C SER A 72 -3.35 -0.02 -10.34
N GLN A 73 -4.21 -0.90 -10.84
CA GLN A 73 -3.94 -2.23 -11.44
C GLN A 73 -3.08 -3.27 -10.68
N ASP A 74 -2.59 -2.99 -9.48
CA ASP A 74 -1.81 -3.94 -8.68
C ASP A 74 -2.68 -4.46 -7.52
N GLN A 75 -2.93 -5.79 -7.52
CA GLN A 75 -3.54 -6.62 -6.48
C GLN A 75 -3.83 -5.89 -5.15
N SER A 76 -4.91 -5.10 -5.12
CA SER A 76 -5.35 -4.42 -3.90
C SER A 76 -6.16 -5.41 -3.08
N TRP A 77 -5.80 -5.55 -1.82
CA TRP A 77 -6.57 -6.36 -0.88
C TRP A 77 -7.96 -5.72 -0.77
N ARG A 78 -9.01 -6.46 -1.11
CA ARG A 78 -10.39 -5.95 -1.02
C ARG A 78 -11.08 -6.57 0.18
N PRO A 79 -11.57 -5.79 1.15
CA PRO A 79 -12.37 -6.32 2.25
C PRO A 79 -13.58 -7.10 1.73
N ALA A 80 -13.82 -8.25 2.33
CA ALA A 80 -14.93 -9.14 1.97
C ALA A 80 -15.44 -9.91 3.19
N SER A 81 -16.62 -10.50 3.05
CA SER A 81 -17.12 -11.52 3.96
C SER A 81 -17.52 -12.78 3.19
N VAL A 82 -17.47 -13.91 3.90
CA VAL A 82 -17.92 -15.20 3.41
C VAL A 82 -18.63 -15.94 4.53
N LEU A 83 -19.72 -16.63 4.18
CA LEU A 83 -20.46 -17.45 5.12
C LEU A 83 -19.75 -18.79 5.33
N ILE A 84 -19.32 -19.07 6.56
CA ILE A 84 -18.69 -20.33 6.97
C ILE A 84 -19.41 -20.84 8.22
N ASP A 85 -20.02 -22.02 8.11
CA ASP A 85 -20.76 -22.68 9.20
C ASP A 85 -21.79 -21.75 9.88
N GLY A 86 -22.49 -20.94 9.07
CA GLY A 86 -23.49 -19.98 9.53
C GLY A 86 -22.94 -18.66 10.08
N ASN A 87 -21.62 -18.48 10.08
CA ASN A 87 -20.97 -17.24 10.52
C ASN A 87 -20.47 -16.43 9.33
N GLU A 88 -20.75 -15.13 9.31
CA GLU A 88 -20.13 -14.19 8.37
C GLU A 88 -18.69 -13.91 8.82
N VAL A 89 -17.73 -14.41 8.05
CA VAL A 89 -16.30 -14.31 8.35
C VAL A 89 -15.68 -13.20 7.51
N ILE A 90 -15.17 -12.16 8.18
CA ILE A 90 -14.45 -11.05 7.52
C ILE A 90 -13.10 -11.55 7.02
N CYS A 91 -12.79 -11.24 5.77
CA CYS A 91 -11.58 -11.64 5.06
C CYS A 91 -11.17 -10.56 4.03
N PHE A 92 -10.09 -10.83 3.30
CA PHE A 92 -9.66 -10.03 2.17
C PHE A 92 -9.61 -10.87 0.89
N VAL A 93 -10.16 -10.38 -0.21
CA VAL A 93 -9.83 -10.89 -1.54
C VAL A 93 -8.44 -10.37 -1.91
N VAL A 94 -7.50 -11.29 -2.10
CA VAL A 94 -6.09 -10.97 -2.41
C VAL A 94 -5.70 -11.30 -3.85
N ASP A 95 -6.50 -12.14 -4.52
CA ASP A 95 -6.34 -12.48 -5.93
C ASP A 95 -7.68 -12.94 -6.52
N GLU A 96 -7.82 -12.88 -7.84
CA GLU A 96 -9.03 -13.31 -8.55
C GLU A 96 -8.73 -13.98 -9.88
N THR A 97 -9.55 -14.96 -10.23
CA THR A 97 -9.61 -15.56 -11.57
C THR A 97 -10.97 -15.26 -12.19
N GLU A 98 -11.35 -15.94 -13.27
CA GLU A 98 -12.68 -15.80 -13.86
C GLU A 98 -13.80 -16.12 -12.85
N ASN A 99 -13.69 -17.26 -12.16
CA ASN A 99 -14.77 -17.82 -11.33
C ASN A 99 -14.50 -17.84 -9.82
N TYR A 100 -13.22 -17.72 -9.42
CA TYR A 100 -12.82 -17.85 -8.02
C TYR A 100 -12.12 -16.59 -7.50
N TYR A 101 -12.33 -16.34 -6.21
CA TYR A 101 -11.51 -15.46 -5.40
C TYR A 101 -10.58 -16.26 -4.50
N SER A 102 -9.34 -15.79 -4.37
CA SER A 102 -8.42 -16.20 -3.32
C SER A 102 -8.62 -15.26 -2.12
N LEU A 103 -8.97 -15.85 -0.99
CA LEU A 103 -9.30 -15.16 0.25
C LEU A 103 -8.20 -15.34 1.28
N PHE A 104 -7.86 -14.28 1.99
CA PHE A 104 -7.02 -14.29 3.19
C PHE A 104 -7.85 -14.00 4.44
N PHE A 105 -7.76 -14.88 5.42
CA PHE A 105 -8.45 -14.83 6.70
C PHE A 105 -7.46 -14.40 7.80
N PRO A 106 -7.43 -13.13 8.17
CA PRO A 106 -6.49 -12.62 9.16
C PRO A 106 -6.84 -13.11 10.57
N GLY A 107 -5.82 -13.39 11.38
CA GLY A 107 -5.98 -13.62 12.82
C GLY A 107 -6.25 -12.32 13.58
N ALA A 108 -6.93 -12.43 14.73
CA ALA A 108 -7.14 -11.33 15.67
C ALA A 108 -6.33 -11.56 16.95
N PRO A 109 -5.80 -10.50 17.61
CA PRO A 109 -5.82 -9.09 17.20
C PRO A 109 -4.73 -8.72 16.20
N THR A 110 -3.89 -9.68 15.80
CA THR A 110 -2.71 -9.45 14.95
C THR A 110 -2.96 -9.92 13.51
N PRO A 111 -3.37 -9.02 12.59
CA PRO A 111 -3.86 -9.40 11.28
C PRO A 111 -2.75 -9.65 10.25
N THR A 112 -1.53 -9.95 10.71
CA THR A 112 -0.35 -10.17 9.86
C THR A 112 -0.17 -11.64 9.47
N SER A 113 -0.88 -12.55 10.13
CA SER A 113 -0.87 -13.99 9.88
C SER A 113 -2.30 -14.51 9.83
N GLY A 114 -2.52 -15.61 9.11
CA GLY A 114 -3.86 -16.11 8.87
C GLY A 114 -3.89 -17.34 7.97
N THR A 115 -5.08 -17.71 7.55
CA THR A 115 -5.31 -18.82 6.63
C THR A 115 -5.68 -18.29 5.24
N VAL A 116 -5.45 -19.10 4.21
CA VAL A 116 -5.89 -18.79 2.84
C VAL A 116 -6.88 -19.84 2.36
N SER A 117 -7.85 -19.43 1.56
CA SER A 117 -8.75 -20.36 0.85
C SER A 117 -9.17 -19.78 -0.50
N ALA A 118 -9.76 -20.61 -1.37
CA ALA A 118 -10.43 -20.15 -2.57
C ALA A 118 -11.95 -20.35 -2.44
N ARG A 119 -12.73 -19.42 -2.99
CA ARG A 119 -14.21 -19.49 -3.01
C ARG A 119 -14.75 -19.02 -4.36
N LEU A 120 -15.92 -19.52 -4.74
CA LEU A 120 -16.62 -19.01 -5.92
C LEU A 120 -17.00 -17.54 -5.69
N LYS A 121 -16.93 -16.72 -6.73
CA LYS A 121 -17.25 -15.29 -6.62
C LYS A 121 -18.66 -15.01 -6.07
N GLY A 122 -19.62 -15.90 -6.34
CA GLY A 122 -20.99 -15.80 -5.85
C GLY A 122 -21.14 -16.02 -4.34
N ASP A 123 -20.19 -16.70 -3.70
CA ASP A 123 -20.22 -17.02 -2.27
C ASP A 123 -19.53 -15.94 -1.42
N VAL A 124 -19.00 -14.90 -2.06
CA VAL A 124 -18.17 -13.87 -1.42
C VAL A 124 -18.84 -12.51 -1.58
N ARG A 125 -19.01 -11.80 -0.47
CA ARG A 125 -19.61 -10.46 -0.46
C ARG A 125 -18.50 -9.43 -0.23
N LEU A 126 -18.29 -8.54 -1.18
CA LEU A 126 -17.34 -7.44 -1.00
C LEU A 126 -17.90 -6.44 0.01
N LEU A 127 -17.07 -6.00 0.96
CA LEU A 127 -17.50 -5.05 1.98
C LEU A 127 -17.23 -3.61 1.52
N PRO A 128 -18.18 -2.67 1.69
CA PRO A 128 -18.02 -1.27 1.31
C PRO A 128 -17.24 -0.48 2.37
N ILE A 129 -16.17 -1.05 2.89
CA ILE A 129 -15.27 -0.43 3.87
C ILE A 129 -13.83 -0.48 3.36
N SER A 130 -13.00 0.41 3.87
CA SER A 130 -11.57 0.46 3.55
C SER A 130 -10.81 -0.72 4.17
N VAL A 131 -9.61 -0.98 3.62
CA VAL A 131 -8.70 -1.98 4.21
C VAL A 131 -8.28 -1.56 5.62
N SER A 132 -8.10 -0.26 5.84
CA SER A 132 -7.76 0.32 7.14
C SER A 132 -8.84 0.09 8.19
N GLU A 133 -10.10 0.35 7.86
CA GLU A 133 -11.24 0.11 8.75
C GLU A 133 -11.35 -1.38 9.10
N THR A 134 -11.17 -2.25 8.10
CA THR A 134 -11.17 -3.70 8.31
C THR A 134 -10.08 -4.14 9.29
N PHE A 135 -8.84 -3.62 9.14
CA PHE A 135 -7.77 -3.89 10.09
C PHE A 135 -8.05 -3.37 11.49
N MET A 136 -8.73 -2.22 11.63
CA MET A 136 -9.15 -1.70 12.93
C MET A 136 -10.16 -2.63 13.61
N ILE A 137 -11.16 -3.12 12.87
CA ILE A 137 -12.13 -4.11 13.37
C ILE A 137 -11.40 -5.35 13.89
N ILE A 138 -10.46 -5.91 13.12
CA ILE A 138 -9.71 -7.11 13.51
C ILE A 138 -8.84 -6.86 14.75
N ARG A 139 -8.16 -5.72 14.81
CA ARG A 139 -7.35 -5.32 15.99
C ARG A 139 -8.20 -5.14 17.24
N GLN A 140 -9.44 -4.68 17.08
CA GLN A 140 -10.41 -4.52 18.14
C GLN A 140 -11.24 -5.79 18.39
N LEU A 141 -10.74 -6.97 17.99
CA LEU A 141 -11.39 -8.27 18.23
C LEU A 141 -12.82 -8.37 17.67
N GLY A 142 -13.10 -7.67 16.56
CA GLY A 142 -14.38 -7.70 15.88
C GLY A 142 -15.36 -6.60 16.28
N VAL A 143 -15.01 -5.68 17.18
CA VAL A 143 -15.85 -4.51 17.48
C VAL A 143 -16.10 -3.72 16.19
N GLY A 144 -17.38 -3.52 15.85
CA GLY A 144 -17.82 -2.85 14.61
C GLY A 144 -18.15 -3.79 13.45
N ALA A 145 -17.75 -5.07 13.49
CA ALA A 145 -18.03 -6.05 12.43
C ALA A 145 -19.53 -6.22 12.16
N ALA A 146 -20.33 -6.35 13.22
CA ALA A 146 -21.78 -6.54 13.09
C ALA A 146 -22.48 -5.36 12.39
N ALA A 147 -22.06 -4.12 12.68
CA ALA A 147 -22.63 -2.93 12.05
C ALA A 147 -22.29 -2.86 10.55
N VAL A 148 -21.07 -3.29 10.16
CA VAL A 148 -20.67 -3.39 8.75
C VAL A 148 -21.57 -4.39 8.01
N LEU A 149 -21.78 -5.57 8.59
CA LEU A 149 -22.62 -6.61 7.99
C LEU A 149 -24.09 -6.19 7.89
N GLU A 150 -24.63 -5.54 8.92
CA GLU A 150 -26.02 -5.04 8.90
C GLU A 150 -26.22 -3.97 7.81
N ASN A 151 -25.24 -3.06 7.65
CA ASN A 151 -25.28 -2.05 6.58
C ASN A 151 -25.18 -2.69 5.19
N LEU A 152 -24.37 -3.73 5.04
CA LEU A 152 -24.25 -4.49 3.81
C LEU A 152 -25.57 -5.19 3.45
N ASP A 153 -26.24 -5.82 4.41
CA ASP A 153 -27.53 -6.48 4.19
C ASP A 153 -28.64 -5.51 3.77
N ARG A 154 -28.61 -4.26 4.27
CA ARG A 154 -29.55 -3.22 3.83
C ARG A 154 -29.31 -2.79 2.37
N GLN A 155 -28.07 -2.82 1.91
CA GLN A 155 -27.69 -2.40 0.56
C GLN A 155 -27.78 -3.54 -0.46
N GLN A 156 -27.53 -4.76 -0.02
CA GLN A 156 -27.45 -5.95 -0.86
C GLN A 156 -28.04 -7.15 -0.09
N PRO A 157 -29.37 -7.32 -0.12
CA PRO A 157 -30.03 -8.38 0.64
C PRO A 157 -29.54 -9.75 0.18
N LEU A 158 -29.24 -10.63 1.14
CA LEU A 158 -28.90 -12.03 0.89
C LEU A 158 -29.96 -12.65 -0.03
N ALA A 159 -29.53 -13.17 -1.19
CA ALA A 159 -30.39 -14.02 -2.00
C ALA A 159 -30.68 -15.28 -1.16
N LYS A 160 -31.92 -15.36 -0.65
CA LYS A 160 -32.41 -16.52 0.11
C LYS A 160 -32.54 -17.75 -0.76
#